data_AF-A0A7T8GXF9-F1
#
_entry.id   AF-A0A7T8GXF9-F1
#
_cell.length_a   1.000
_cell.length_b   1.000
_cell.length_c   1.000
_cell.angle_alpha   90.00
_cell.angle_beta   90.00
_cell.angle_gamma   90.00
#
_symmetry.space_group_name_H-M   'P 1'
#
loop_
_entity.id
_entity.type
_entity.pdbx_description
1 polymer ?
#
loop_
_entity_poly.entity_id
_entity_poly.type
_entity_poly.pdbx_seq_one_letter_code
_entity_poly.pdbx_strand_id
1 'polypeptide(L)'
;MMILCLSEYPEELSPYYFSIKKEKEAVEGLLKSRIVITTCTSSSFFARIRDFRRFTHVFIDEAGFVLEPDILTPLNFLEVKEGQIVLAGDAQQLSPVLTSSIAKEHGLGISLIERLCTHNPLYAPDPQKFVTRFADSYDSLLITKLVRNYRNHAAILQLPSKLFYHDELIPCRTSHHASFQGHDILVNEDFPIVYHALEGEQVRDEDSPSWYNRQEAFQDSGYVPEDIGIITPYRKQVDCIRNYITSFDLPMPK
;
A
#
# COMPACT_ATOMS: atom_id res chain seq x y z
N MET A 1 13.58 13.17 -14.25
CA MET A 1 12.78 12.63 -13.14
C MET A 1 13.67 12.61 -11.93
N MET A 2 13.16 12.89 -10.74
CA MET A 2 13.90 12.87 -9.48
C MET A 2 13.13 12.06 -8.45
N ILE A 3 13.84 11.26 -7.66
CA ILE A 3 13.33 10.56 -6.49
C ILE A 3 13.99 11.19 -5.26
N LEU A 4 13.15 11.73 -4.38
CA LEU A 4 13.53 12.36 -3.13
C LEU A 4 13.01 11.48 -1.99
N CYS A 5 13.90 10.78 -1.30
CA CYS A 5 13.52 9.93 -0.17
C CYS A 5 14.59 9.92 0.92
N LEU A 6 14.23 9.35 2.07
CA LEU A 6 15.13 9.13 3.21
C LEU A 6 15.72 7.71 3.26
N SER A 7 15.20 6.79 2.44
CA SER A 7 15.52 5.35 2.46
C SER A 7 16.20 4.84 1.18
N GLU A 8 16.51 3.55 1.17
CA GLU A 8 17.11 2.82 0.05
C GLU A 8 16.25 2.87 -1.23
N TYR A 9 16.91 2.71 -2.36
CA TYR A 9 16.34 2.75 -3.70
C TYR A 9 17.08 1.71 -4.58
N PRO A 10 16.43 1.14 -5.61
CA PRO A 10 17.09 0.27 -6.59
C PRO A 10 18.29 0.97 -7.24
N GLU A 11 19.44 0.30 -7.37
CA GLU A 11 20.67 0.91 -7.92
C GLU A 11 20.46 1.52 -9.32
N GLU A 12 19.56 0.95 -10.13
CA GLU A 12 19.22 1.45 -11.46
C GLU A 12 18.62 2.86 -11.42
N LEU A 13 18.05 3.25 -10.28
CA LEU A 13 17.47 4.56 -10.04
C LEU A 13 18.45 5.55 -9.40
N SER A 14 19.69 5.13 -9.13
CA SER A 14 20.76 5.97 -8.55
C SER A 14 20.95 7.32 -9.26
N PRO A 15 20.95 7.39 -10.61
CA PRO A 15 21.10 8.68 -11.31
C PRO A 15 19.94 9.66 -11.06
N TYR A 16 18.78 9.17 -10.60
CA TYR A 16 17.59 9.97 -10.34
C TYR A 16 17.36 10.18 -8.85
N TYR A 17 18.11 9.51 -7.97
CA TYR A 17 17.95 9.58 -6.53
C TYR A 17 18.76 10.72 -5.93
N PHE A 18 18.12 11.50 -5.07
CA PHE A 18 18.77 12.55 -4.32
C PHE A 18 18.36 12.44 -2.85
N SER A 19 19.36 12.31 -1.97
CA SER A 19 19.12 12.30 -0.54
C SER A 19 18.82 13.71 -0.04
N ILE A 20 17.74 13.86 0.73
CA ILE A 20 17.39 15.12 1.41
C ILE A 20 18.53 15.60 2.35
N LYS A 21 19.36 14.67 2.84
CA LYS A 21 20.54 14.98 3.67
C LYS A 21 21.62 15.75 2.91
N LYS A 22 21.66 15.62 1.58
CA LYS A 22 22.56 16.37 0.69
C LYS A 22 21.81 17.53 0.03
N GLU A 23 21.46 18.51 0.85
CA GLU A 23 20.54 19.60 0.47
C GLU A 23 20.90 20.29 -0.85
N LYS A 24 22.18 20.65 -1.06
CA LYS A 24 22.60 21.36 -2.28
C LYS A 24 22.32 20.54 -3.54
N GLU A 25 22.71 19.26 -3.55
CA GLU A 25 22.47 18.35 -4.67
C GLU A 25 20.97 18.13 -4.90
N ALA A 26 20.20 17.96 -3.82
CA ALA A 26 18.76 17.77 -3.88
C ALA A 26 18.04 19.00 -4.47
N VAL A 27 18.41 20.22 -4.07
CA VAL A 27 17.84 21.45 -4.62
C VAL A 27 18.17 21.58 -6.11
N GLU A 28 19.42 21.35 -6.51
CA GLU A 28 19.82 21.42 -7.91
C GLU A 28 19.08 20.37 -8.77
N GLY A 29 18.95 19.14 -8.29
CA GLY A 29 18.19 18.08 -8.96
C GLY A 29 16.70 18.41 -9.09
N LEU A 30 16.12 18.99 -8.04
CA LEU A 30 14.70 19.34 -7.98
C LEU A 30 14.33 20.45 -8.97
N LEU A 31 15.15 21.50 -9.05
CA LEU A 31 14.94 22.62 -9.97
C LEU A 31 15.06 22.19 -11.45
N LYS A 32 15.88 21.17 -11.74
CA LYS A 32 16.08 20.64 -13.11
C LYS A 32 15.07 19.56 -13.50
N SER A 33 14.32 19.00 -12.54
CA SER A 33 13.48 17.83 -12.77
C SER A 33 12.06 18.18 -13.13
N ARG A 34 11.52 17.58 -14.20
CA ARG A 34 10.10 17.73 -14.57
C ARG A 34 9.15 16.98 -13.62
N ILE A 35 9.56 15.77 -13.19
CA ILE A 35 8.80 14.87 -12.33
C ILE A 35 9.61 14.67 -11.05
N VAL A 36 8.92 14.75 -9.90
CA VAL A 36 9.49 14.56 -8.57
C VAL A 36 8.67 13.51 -7.85
N ILE A 37 9.33 12.45 -7.38
CA ILE A 37 8.74 11.37 -6.60
C ILE A 37 9.25 11.53 -5.17
N THR A 38 8.35 11.56 -4.20
CA THR A 38 8.68 11.75 -2.79
C THR A 38 7.59 11.13 -1.91
N THR A 39 7.91 10.84 -0.65
CA THR A 39 6.86 10.56 0.33
C THR A 39 6.13 11.86 0.70
N CYS A 40 4.88 11.76 1.12
CA CYS A 40 4.05 12.93 1.48
C CYS A 40 4.76 13.84 2.49
N THR A 41 5.31 13.27 3.57
CA THR A 41 6.04 14.01 4.60
C THR A 41 7.36 14.60 4.10
N SER A 42 8.11 13.87 3.26
CA SER A 42 9.39 14.35 2.70
C SER A 42 9.21 15.54 1.74
N SER A 43 8.02 15.71 1.15
CA SER A 43 7.71 16.89 0.32
C SER A 43 7.79 18.21 1.08
N SER A 44 7.72 18.21 2.41
CA SER A 44 7.95 19.40 3.24
C SER A 44 9.30 20.07 2.99
N PHE A 45 10.29 19.32 2.47
CA PHE A 45 11.59 19.85 2.06
C PHE A 45 11.47 21.02 1.08
N PHE A 46 10.44 21.03 0.21
CA PHE A 46 10.24 22.08 -0.78
C PHE A 46 10.03 23.46 -0.16
N ALA A 47 9.45 23.53 1.05
CA ALA A 47 9.25 24.80 1.76
C ALA A 47 10.56 25.50 2.14
N ARG A 48 11.69 24.77 2.13
CA ARG A 48 13.02 25.33 2.44
C ARG A 48 13.63 26.04 1.22
N ILE A 49 13.05 25.88 0.05
CA ILE A 49 13.57 26.41 -1.20
C ILE A 49 12.85 27.71 -1.51
N ARG A 50 13.61 28.81 -1.54
CA ARG A 50 13.07 30.12 -1.87
C ARG A 50 12.57 30.14 -3.32
N ASP A 51 11.42 30.76 -3.52
CA ASP A 51 10.77 30.90 -4.84
C ASP A 51 10.54 29.55 -5.54
N PHE A 52 10.28 28.50 -4.74
CA PHE A 52 10.01 27.18 -5.27
C PHE A 52 8.80 27.19 -6.20
N ARG A 53 8.97 26.60 -7.39
CA ARG A 53 7.90 26.48 -8.38
C ARG A 53 6.74 25.66 -7.83
N ARG A 54 5.52 26.06 -8.18
CA ARG A 54 4.33 25.24 -7.89
C ARG A 54 4.18 24.12 -8.91
N PHE A 55 3.56 23.03 -8.50
CA PHE A 55 3.20 21.91 -9.37
C PHE A 55 1.83 22.15 -9.98
N THR A 56 1.68 21.87 -11.27
CA THR A 56 0.37 21.87 -11.92
C THR A 56 -0.42 20.60 -11.62
N HIS A 57 0.27 19.50 -11.28
CA HIS A 57 -0.35 18.21 -10.98
C HIS A 57 0.33 17.55 -9.78
N VAL A 58 -0.44 17.02 -8.86
CA VAL A 58 0.04 16.19 -7.75
C VAL A 58 -0.72 14.86 -7.77
N PHE A 59 0.05 13.77 -7.85
CA PHE A 59 -0.45 12.40 -7.78
C PHE A 59 -0.06 11.83 -6.43
N ILE A 60 -1.03 11.28 -5.70
CA ILE A 60 -0.80 10.61 -4.42
C ILE A 60 -1.29 9.19 -4.56
N ASP A 61 -0.35 8.24 -4.47
CA ASP A 61 -0.64 6.81 -4.46
C ASP A 61 -0.80 6.31 -3.02
N GLU A 62 -1.53 5.22 -2.85
CA GLU A 62 -1.91 4.65 -1.54
C GLU A 62 -2.56 5.68 -0.57
N ALA A 63 -3.31 6.64 -1.11
CA ALA A 63 -3.88 7.74 -0.34
C ALA A 63 -4.94 7.31 0.71
N GLY A 64 -5.44 6.06 0.64
CA GLY A 64 -6.30 5.47 1.69
C GLY A 64 -5.53 5.13 2.97
N PHE A 65 -4.21 4.92 2.88
CA PHE A 65 -3.34 4.55 4.00
C PHE A 65 -2.67 5.75 4.69
N VAL A 66 -2.73 6.94 4.08
CA VAL A 66 -2.01 8.13 4.55
C VAL A 66 -2.95 9.04 5.35
N LEU A 67 -2.44 9.60 6.46
CA LEU A 67 -3.16 10.60 7.23
C LEU A 67 -3.44 11.84 6.37
N GLU A 68 -4.61 12.43 6.51
CA GLU A 68 -4.97 13.62 5.75
C GLU A 68 -3.96 14.78 5.89
N PRO A 69 -3.46 15.14 7.10
CA PRO A 69 -2.43 16.17 7.22
C PRO A 69 -1.14 15.88 6.43
N ASP A 70 -0.75 14.61 6.32
CA ASP A 70 0.42 14.23 5.53
C ASP A 70 0.16 14.46 4.04
N ILE A 71 -1.03 14.10 3.54
CA ILE A 71 -1.47 14.40 2.17
C ILE A 71 -1.49 15.90 1.88
N LEU A 72 -1.88 16.75 2.84
CA LEU A 72 -1.89 18.20 2.66
C LEU A 72 -0.47 18.78 2.47
N THR A 73 0.57 18.08 2.93
CA THR A 73 1.96 18.54 2.81
C THR A 73 2.38 18.79 1.35
N PRO A 74 2.30 17.81 0.42
CA PRO A 74 2.61 18.04 -0.99
C PRO A 74 1.62 19.00 -1.68
N LEU A 75 0.35 19.04 -1.23
CA LEU A 75 -0.68 19.89 -1.83
C LEU A 75 -0.45 21.39 -1.59
N ASN A 76 0.28 21.77 -0.55
CA ASN A 76 0.70 23.17 -0.34
C ASN A 76 1.52 23.74 -1.52
N PHE A 77 2.15 22.87 -2.30
CA PHE A 77 2.97 23.25 -3.46
C PHE A 77 2.20 23.16 -4.78
N LEU A 78 0.89 22.90 -4.76
CA LEU A 78 0.06 22.89 -5.95
C LEU A 78 -0.26 24.31 -6.43
N GLU A 79 -0.36 24.50 -7.73
CA GLU A 79 -0.84 25.74 -8.35
C GLU A 79 -2.32 25.97 -8.02
N VAL A 80 -2.69 27.19 -7.64
CA VAL A 80 -4.02 27.46 -7.05
C VAL A 80 -5.11 27.50 -8.13
N LYS A 81 -4.80 28.02 -9.32
CA LYS A 81 -5.80 28.25 -10.36
C LYS A 81 -6.03 27.04 -11.27
N GLU A 82 -4.94 26.40 -11.68
CA GLU A 82 -4.94 25.35 -12.70
C GLU A 82 -4.43 24.00 -12.15
N GLY A 83 -4.27 23.90 -10.83
CA GLY A 83 -3.76 22.71 -10.17
C GLY A 83 -4.72 21.54 -10.23
N GLN A 84 -4.20 20.34 -10.48
CA GLN A 84 -4.95 19.10 -10.45
C GLN A 84 -4.39 18.14 -9.41
N ILE A 85 -5.29 17.50 -8.67
CA ILE A 85 -4.98 16.49 -7.66
C ILE A 85 -5.56 15.16 -8.13
N VAL A 86 -4.73 14.13 -8.14
CA VAL A 86 -5.17 12.75 -8.37
C VAL A 86 -4.82 11.94 -7.13
N LEU A 87 -5.86 11.45 -6.44
CA LEU A 87 -5.72 10.55 -5.31
C LEU A 87 -6.00 9.13 -5.81
N ALA A 88 -5.01 8.27 -5.75
CA ALA A 88 -5.12 6.84 -6.02
C ALA A 88 -5.01 6.09 -4.69
N GLY A 89 -5.91 5.15 -4.46
CA GLY A 89 -5.97 4.39 -3.22
C GLY A 89 -7.34 3.78 -3.02
N ASP A 90 -7.47 2.99 -1.96
CA ASP A 90 -8.66 2.23 -1.66
C ASP A 90 -9.03 2.38 -0.19
N ALA A 91 -10.20 2.95 0.08
CA ALA A 91 -10.69 3.17 1.43
C ALA A 91 -11.10 1.87 2.15
N GLN A 92 -11.24 0.75 1.43
CA GLN A 92 -11.54 -0.57 2.01
C GLN A 92 -10.28 -1.34 2.42
N GLN A 93 -9.08 -0.81 2.14
CA GLN A 93 -7.80 -1.41 2.54
C GLN A 93 -7.32 -0.85 3.88
N LEU A 94 -6.01 -0.90 4.14
CA LEU A 94 -5.44 -0.44 5.41
C LEU A 94 -5.68 1.05 5.61
N SER A 95 -6.29 1.40 6.75
CA SER A 95 -6.38 2.79 7.22
C SER A 95 -5.04 3.26 7.81
N PRO A 96 -4.87 4.59 7.98
CA PRO A 96 -3.66 5.14 8.59
C PRO A 96 -3.38 4.61 9.99
N VAL A 97 -2.11 4.33 10.27
CA VAL A 97 -1.69 3.83 11.59
C VAL A 97 -1.67 4.99 12.60
N LEU A 98 -2.62 4.97 13.53
CA LEU A 98 -2.67 5.89 14.67
C LEU A 98 -2.59 5.14 15.99
N THR A 99 -1.78 5.66 16.91
CA THR A 99 -1.64 5.12 18.28
C THR A 99 -2.54 5.86 19.28
N SER A 100 -2.80 7.15 19.08
CA SER A 100 -3.66 7.95 19.95
C SER A 100 -5.13 7.59 19.77
N SER A 101 -5.75 7.04 20.81
CA SER A 101 -7.19 6.76 20.84
C SER A 101 -8.03 8.03 20.74
N ILE A 102 -7.62 9.11 21.43
CA ILE A 102 -8.28 10.42 21.38
C ILE A 102 -8.29 10.96 19.94
N ALA A 103 -7.17 10.86 19.22
CA ALA A 103 -7.11 11.34 17.85
C ALA A 103 -8.01 10.53 16.91
N LYS A 104 -8.11 9.21 17.11
CA LYS A 104 -9.04 8.35 16.35
C LYS A 104 -10.50 8.73 16.62
N GLU A 105 -10.85 8.94 17.89
CA GLU A 105 -12.20 9.34 18.31
C GLU A 105 -12.60 10.68 17.67
N HIS A 106 -11.64 11.59 17.51
CA HIS A 106 -11.83 12.87 16.83
C HIS A 106 -11.58 12.83 15.31
N GLY A 107 -11.54 11.65 14.70
CA GLY A 107 -11.60 11.48 13.24
C GLY A 107 -10.27 11.56 12.49
N LEU A 108 -9.12 11.66 13.17
CA LEU A 108 -7.81 11.70 12.50
C LEU A 108 -7.50 10.39 11.75
N GLY A 109 -8.17 9.29 12.12
CA GLY A 109 -8.02 7.98 11.47
C GLY A 109 -8.72 7.86 10.12
N ILE A 110 -9.53 8.85 9.73
CA ILE A 110 -10.23 8.89 8.46
C ILE A 110 -9.26 9.46 7.41
N SER A 111 -9.00 8.71 6.34
CA SER A 111 -8.14 9.19 5.24
C SER A 111 -8.84 10.28 4.42
N LEU A 112 -8.08 11.05 3.62
CA LEU A 112 -8.68 12.08 2.76
C LEU A 112 -9.65 11.47 1.73
N ILE A 113 -9.29 10.34 1.11
CA ILE A 113 -10.17 9.65 0.14
C ILE A 113 -11.48 9.25 0.83
N GLU A 114 -11.38 8.62 2.01
CA GLU A 114 -12.55 8.19 2.77
C GLU A 114 -13.43 9.39 3.15
N ARG A 115 -12.84 10.47 3.66
CA ARG A 115 -13.57 11.69 4.03
C ARG A 115 -14.27 12.32 2.83
N LEU A 116 -13.61 12.39 1.67
CA LEU A 116 -14.23 12.90 0.44
C LEU A 116 -15.45 12.05 0.08
N CYS A 117 -15.30 10.73 0.01
CA CYS A 117 -16.38 9.83 -0.41
C CYS A 117 -17.57 9.77 0.58
N THR A 118 -17.34 10.09 1.86
CA THR A 118 -18.36 9.95 2.92
C THR A 118 -18.98 11.28 3.38
N HIS A 119 -18.22 12.38 3.35
CA HIS A 119 -18.64 13.68 3.90
C HIS A 119 -18.79 14.79 2.84
N ASN A 120 -18.34 14.57 1.60
CA ASN A 120 -18.50 15.54 0.53
C ASN A 120 -19.55 15.04 -0.49
N PRO A 121 -20.72 15.70 -0.62
CA PRO A 121 -21.77 15.30 -1.54
C PRO A 121 -21.34 15.20 -3.02
N LEU A 122 -20.25 15.87 -3.41
CA LEU A 122 -19.72 15.76 -4.78
C LEU A 122 -19.07 14.40 -5.05
N TYR A 123 -18.47 13.80 -4.02
CA TYR A 123 -17.75 12.51 -4.13
C TYR A 123 -18.54 11.36 -3.51
N ALA A 124 -19.70 11.64 -2.92
CA ALA A 124 -20.58 10.64 -2.34
C ALA A 124 -21.31 9.83 -3.44
N PRO A 125 -21.66 8.57 -3.14
CA PRO A 125 -22.48 7.75 -4.04
C PRO A 125 -23.90 8.35 -4.15
N ASP A 126 -24.43 8.46 -5.36
CA ASP A 126 -25.81 8.93 -5.59
C ASP A 126 -26.50 8.08 -6.67
N PRO A 127 -27.21 7.00 -6.26
CA PRO A 127 -27.94 6.11 -7.17
C PRO A 127 -29.09 6.77 -7.94
N GLN A 128 -29.60 7.91 -7.47
CA GLN A 128 -30.68 8.62 -8.17
C GLN A 128 -30.12 9.48 -9.32
N LYS A 129 -28.92 10.02 -9.13
CA LYS A 129 -28.26 10.91 -10.10
C LYS A 129 -27.35 10.17 -11.08
N PHE A 130 -26.64 9.15 -10.60
CA PHE A 130 -25.64 8.43 -11.39
C PHE A 130 -26.06 6.96 -11.56
N VAL A 131 -26.68 6.66 -12.70
CA VAL A 131 -26.92 5.27 -13.10
C VAL A 131 -25.63 4.70 -13.67
N THR A 132 -24.86 4.03 -12.81
CA THR A 132 -23.63 3.35 -13.22
C THR A 132 -23.84 1.84 -13.24
N ARG A 133 -22.89 1.11 -13.83
CA ARG A 133 -22.87 -0.36 -13.79
C ARG A 133 -22.42 -0.93 -12.43
N PHE A 134 -22.06 -0.07 -11.48
CA PHE A 134 -21.54 -0.44 -10.16
C PHE A 134 -22.55 -0.04 -9.08
N ALA A 135 -22.61 -0.82 -8.00
CA ALA A 135 -23.52 -0.64 -6.87
C ALA A 135 -23.31 0.70 -6.17
N ASP A 136 -22.07 1.18 -6.12
CA ASP A 136 -21.67 2.39 -5.42
C ASP A 136 -21.92 3.68 -6.21
N SER A 137 -22.50 3.64 -7.42
CA SER A 137 -23.17 4.79 -8.09
C SER A 137 -22.46 6.16 -7.96
N TYR A 138 -21.14 6.20 -8.12
CA TYR A 138 -20.35 7.43 -8.07
C TYR A 138 -20.40 8.21 -9.39
N ASP A 139 -20.12 9.52 -9.32
CA ASP A 139 -19.87 10.32 -10.52
C ASP A 139 -18.57 9.86 -11.21
N SER A 140 -18.70 9.25 -12.39
CA SER A 140 -17.55 8.76 -13.18
C SER A 140 -16.56 9.85 -13.62
N LEU A 141 -16.95 11.13 -13.56
CA LEU A 141 -16.06 12.26 -13.85
C LEU A 141 -15.16 12.60 -12.66
N LEU A 142 -15.52 12.19 -11.45
CA LEU A 142 -14.80 12.49 -10.21
C LEU A 142 -14.10 11.26 -9.63
N ILE A 143 -14.73 10.09 -9.74
CA ILE A 143 -14.22 8.82 -9.20
C ILE A 143 -14.21 7.78 -10.30
N THR A 144 -13.05 7.16 -10.51
CA THR A 144 -12.89 6.02 -11.42
C THR A 144 -12.59 4.76 -10.61
N LYS A 145 -13.55 3.84 -10.57
CA LYS A 145 -13.38 2.52 -9.95
C LYS A 145 -12.71 1.54 -10.91
N LEU A 146 -11.58 0.96 -10.49
CA LEU A 146 -10.86 -0.06 -11.24
C LEU A 146 -11.24 -1.45 -10.72
N VAL A 147 -12.05 -2.18 -11.49
CA VAL A 147 -12.59 -3.49 -11.06
C VAL A 147 -11.83 -4.70 -11.61
N ARG A 148 -10.99 -4.52 -12.63
CA ARG A 148 -10.23 -5.63 -13.23
C ARG A 148 -8.98 -5.94 -12.41
N ASN A 149 -8.95 -7.10 -11.78
CA ASN A 149 -7.82 -7.57 -10.99
C ASN A 149 -6.91 -8.48 -11.83
N TYR A 150 -5.67 -8.05 -12.04
CA TYR A 150 -4.67 -8.80 -12.82
C TYR A 150 -3.65 -9.55 -11.95
N ARG A 151 -3.77 -9.44 -10.61
CA ARG A 151 -2.80 -9.99 -9.66
C ARG A 151 -3.18 -11.38 -9.20
N ASN A 152 -4.42 -11.56 -8.78
CA ASN A 152 -4.85 -12.72 -8.00
C ASN A 152 -5.52 -13.79 -8.87
N HIS A 153 -5.38 -15.05 -8.45
CA HIS A 153 -6.23 -16.14 -8.95
C HIS A 153 -7.70 -15.89 -8.57
N ALA A 154 -8.64 -16.35 -9.38
CA ALA A 154 -10.08 -16.14 -9.14
C ALA A 154 -10.53 -16.62 -7.75
N ALA A 155 -10.05 -17.78 -7.31
CA ALA A 155 -10.33 -18.32 -5.97
C ALA A 155 -9.89 -17.41 -4.82
N ILE A 156 -8.76 -16.71 -4.97
CA ILE A 156 -8.24 -15.76 -3.98
C ILE A 156 -9.05 -14.46 -4.01
N LEU A 157 -9.48 -14.03 -5.19
CA LEU A 157 -10.21 -12.77 -5.36
C LEU A 157 -11.66 -12.84 -4.90
N GLN A 158 -12.29 -14.01 -5.01
CA GLN A 158 -13.73 -14.19 -4.77
C GLN A 158 -14.17 -13.70 -3.39
N LEU A 159 -13.50 -14.13 -2.33
CA LEU A 159 -13.90 -13.77 -0.96
C LEU A 159 -13.73 -12.27 -0.68
N PRO A 160 -12.57 -11.63 -0.94
CA PRO A 160 -12.44 -10.18 -0.81
C PRO A 160 -13.45 -9.39 -1.66
N SER A 161 -13.69 -9.82 -2.91
CA SER A 161 -14.68 -9.19 -3.80
C SER A 161 -16.07 -9.14 -3.17
N LYS A 162 -16.52 -10.29 -2.64
CA LYS A 162 -17.82 -10.42 -1.99
C LYS A 162 -17.93 -9.62 -0.69
N LEU A 163 -16.89 -9.62 0.14
CA LEU A 163 -16.93 -8.99 1.46
C LEU A 163 -16.84 -7.46 1.40
N PHE A 164 -16.04 -6.92 0.48
CA PHE A 164 -15.66 -5.50 0.50
C PHE A 164 -16.07 -4.72 -0.75
N TYR A 165 -16.37 -5.41 -1.86
CA TYR A 165 -16.54 -4.76 -3.17
C TYR A 165 -17.82 -5.18 -3.89
N HIS A 166 -18.85 -5.63 -3.17
CA HIS A 166 -20.16 -6.00 -3.74
C HIS A 166 -20.09 -7.03 -4.87
N ASP A 167 -19.08 -7.90 -4.83
CA ASP A 167 -18.79 -8.92 -5.84
C ASP A 167 -18.46 -8.35 -7.25
N GLU A 168 -17.97 -7.12 -7.32
CA GLU A 168 -17.70 -6.43 -8.58
C GLU A 168 -16.30 -6.67 -9.16
N LEU A 169 -15.36 -7.22 -8.40
CA LEU A 169 -13.99 -7.42 -8.88
C LEU A 169 -13.94 -8.55 -9.91
N ILE A 170 -13.31 -8.27 -11.05
CA ILE A 170 -13.22 -9.16 -12.20
C ILE A 170 -11.82 -9.78 -12.27
N PRO A 171 -11.65 -11.10 -12.08
CA PRO A 171 -10.36 -11.75 -12.25
C PRO A 171 -9.96 -11.73 -13.73
N CYS A 172 -8.81 -11.14 -14.02
CA CYS A 172 -8.27 -11.00 -15.37
C CYS A 172 -6.90 -11.67 -15.54
N ARG A 173 -6.35 -12.28 -14.48
CA ARG A 173 -5.14 -13.08 -14.58
C ARG A 173 -5.44 -14.36 -15.36
N THR A 174 -4.72 -14.58 -16.45
CA THR A 174 -4.83 -15.82 -17.25
C THR A 174 -4.24 -17.00 -16.47
N SER A 175 -4.89 -18.16 -16.56
CA SER A 175 -4.51 -19.42 -15.88
C SER A 175 -3.13 -19.98 -16.27
N HIS A 176 -2.51 -19.48 -17.34
CA HIS A 176 -1.21 -19.96 -17.86
C HIS A 176 0.00 -19.73 -16.94
N HIS A 177 -0.17 -19.06 -15.80
CA HIS A 177 0.89 -18.79 -14.82
C HIS A 177 0.50 -19.19 -13.38
N ALA A 178 -0.29 -20.26 -13.23
CA ALA A 178 -0.61 -20.83 -11.92
C ALA A 178 0.62 -21.61 -11.42
N SER A 179 1.49 -20.94 -10.68
CA SER A 179 2.80 -21.44 -10.23
C SER A 179 2.76 -22.73 -9.39
N PHE A 180 1.58 -23.16 -8.93
CA PHE A 180 1.41 -24.28 -8.01
C PHE A 180 0.52 -25.41 -8.55
N GLN A 181 0.07 -25.36 -9.80
CA GLN A 181 -0.77 -26.43 -10.35
C GLN A 181 0.00 -27.76 -10.36
N GLY A 182 -0.58 -28.80 -9.77
CA GLY A 182 0.05 -30.12 -9.61
C GLY A 182 1.07 -30.22 -8.47
N HIS A 183 1.18 -29.21 -7.60
CA HIS A 183 2.05 -29.27 -6.43
C HIS A 183 1.38 -30.04 -5.27
N ASP A 184 2.11 -30.93 -4.60
CA ASP A 184 1.60 -31.82 -3.54
C ASP A 184 1.01 -31.08 -2.33
N ILE A 185 1.38 -29.81 -2.14
CA ILE A 185 0.83 -28.97 -1.06
C ILE A 185 -0.66 -28.64 -1.29
N LEU A 186 -1.11 -28.63 -2.54
CA LEU A 186 -2.49 -28.28 -2.87
C LEU A 186 -3.39 -29.48 -2.60
N VAL A 187 -4.29 -29.32 -1.63
CA VAL A 187 -5.35 -30.31 -1.36
C VAL A 187 -6.38 -30.35 -2.51
N ASN A 188 -6.51 -29.25 -3.25
CA ASN A 188 -7.34 -29.13 -4.44
C ASN A 188 -6.60 -28.29 -5.49
N GLU A 189 -6.32 -28.87 -6.66
CA GLU A 189 -5.59 -28.21 -7.75
C GLU A 189 -6.28 -26.94 -8.28
N ASP A 190 -7.62 -26.88 -8.19
CA ASP A 190 -8.41 -25.74 -8.66
C ASP A 190 -8.52 -24.62 -7.59
N PHE A 191 -8.04 -24.86 -6.37
CA PHE A 191 -8.15 -23.94 -5.24
C PHE A 191 -6.79 -23.69 -4.59
N PRO A 192 -6.04 -22.67 -5.06
CA PRO A 192 -4.65 -22.40 -4.63
C PRO A 192 -4.58 -21.68 -3.27
N ILE A 193 -5.36 -22.13 -2.29
CA ILE A 193 -5.33 -21.66 -0.91
C ILE A 193 -5.33 -22.88 -0.01
N VAL A 194 -4.31 -22.96 0.84
CA VAL A 194 -4.17 -24.01 1.85
C VAL A 194 -4.17 -23.34 3.20
N TYR A 195 -5.10 -23.74 4.06
CA TYR A 195 -5.07 -23.37 5.47
C TYR A 195 -4.35 -24.48 6.24
N HIS A 196 -3.09 -24.22 6.59
CA HIS A 196 -2.28 -25.17 7.36
C HIS A 196 -2.48 -24.92 8.86
N ALA A 197 -3.38 -25.69 9.47
CA ALA A 197 -3.64 -25.59 10.90
C ALA A 197 -2.45 -26.14 11.70
N LEU A 198 -1.90 -25.30 12.57
CA LEU A 198 -0.79 -25.64 13.46
C LEU A 198 -1.24 -25.47 14.91
N GLU A 199 -0.92 -26.46 15.74
CA GLU A 199 -1.02 -26.33 17.19
C GLU A 199 0.30 -25.74 17.70
N GLY A 200 0.23 -24.51 18.21
CA GLY A 200 1.39 -23.77 18.70
C GLY A 200 1.03 -22.83 19.84
N GLU A 201 2.05 -22.34 20.52
CA GLU A 201 1.90 -21.45 21.67
C GLU A 201 2.30 -20.02 21.29
N GLN A 202 1.45 -19.05 21.62
CA GLN A 202 1.79 -17.64 21.48
C GLN A 202 2.60 -17.17 22.69
N VAL A 203 3.82 -16.75 22.43
CA VAL A 203 4.77 -16.28 23.44
C VAL A 203 5.01 -14.78 23.26
N ARG A 204 5.30 -14.10 24.36
CA ARG A 204 5.71 -12.70 24.39
C ARG A 204 6.84 -12.53 25.39
N ASP A 205 7.89 -11.84 24.97
CA ASP A 205 9.02 -11.52 25.84
C ASP A 205 8.66 -10.37 26.79
N GLU A 206 9.29 -10.30 27.97
CA GLU A 206 9.00 -9.24 28.96
C GLU A 206 9.36 -7.84 28.46
N ASP A 207 10.36 -7.74 27.58
CA ASP A 207 10.89 -6.49 27.04
C ASP A 207 10.16 -6.01 25.77
N SER A 208 9.14 -6.73 25.31
CA SER A 208 8.49 -6.46 24.04
C SER A 208 6.98 -6.66 24.08
N PRO A 209 6.18 -5.70 23.59
CA PRO A 209 4.73 -5.87 23.49
C PRO A 209 4.30 -6.79 22.33
N SER A 210 5.25 -7.23 21.48
CA SER A 210 4.95 -8.01 20.27
C SER A 210 4.97 -9.52 20.56
N TRP A 211 4.03 -10.25 19.96
CA TRP A 211 3.89 -11.70 20.07
C TRP A 211 4.71 -12.44 19.01
N TYR A 212 4.99 -13.71 19.25
CA TYR A 212 5.53 -14.66 18.27
C TYR A 212 5.09 -16.09 18.60
N ASN A 213 5.13 -16.96 17.60
CA ASN A 213 4.84 -18.39 17.69
C ASN A 213 5.95 -19.16 16.97
N ARG A 214 6.72 -19.96 17.72
CA ARG A 214 7.89 -20.68 17.18
C ARG A 214 7.49 -21.82 16.25
N GLN A 215 6.38 -22.49 16.53
CA GLN A 215 5.86 -23.59 15.73
C GLN A 215 5.38 -23.10 14.36
N GLU A 216 4.75 -21.92 14.30
CA GLU A 216 4.39 -21.27 13.03
C GLU A 216 5.60 -20.78 12.24
N ALA A 217 6.68 -20.36 12.93
CA ALA A 217 7.89 -19.87 12.26
C ALA A 217 8.70 -20.99 11.59
N PHE A 218 8.61 -22.22 12.10
CA PHE A 218 9.34 -23.37 11.59
C PHE A 218 8.50 -24.15 10.59
N GLN A 219 8.53 -23.72 9.32
CA GLN A 219 7.86 -24.41 8.22
C GLN A 219 8.82 -24.53 7.03
N ASP A 220 9.27 -25.76 6.74
CA ASP A 220 10.01 -26.04 5.52
C ASP A 220 9.02 -26.17 4.36
N SER A 221 9.21 -25.34 3.35
CA SER A 221 8.31 -25.26 2.21
C SER A 221 8.96 -25.75 0.91
N GLY A 222 10.28 -26.00 0.90
CA GLY A 222 11.00 -26.54 -0.27
C GLY A 222 11.03 -25.63 -1.52
N TYR A 223 10.72 -24.33 -1.40
CA TYR A 223 10.57 -23.42 -2.54
C TYR A 223 11.72 -22.42 -2.72
N VAL A 224 11.82 -21.86 -3.93
CA VAL A 224 12.75 -20.77 -4.26
C VAL A 224 12.24 -19.46 -3.64
N PRO A 225 13.03 -18.77 -2.80
CA PRO A 225 12.52 -17.63 -2.01
C PRO A 225 12.18 -16.38 -2.80
N GLU A 226 12.66 -16.26 -4.04
CA GLU A 226 12.57 -15.03 -4.83
C GLU A 226 11.13 -14.66 -5.22
N ASP A 227 10.21 -15.63 -5.24
CA ASP A 227 8.78 -15.44 -5.53
C ASP A 227 7.89 -15.57 -4.28
N ILE A 228 8.49 -15.69 -3.09
CA ILE A 228 7.79 -15.88 -1.83
C ILE A 228 7.90 -14.61 -0.98
N GLY A 229 6.76 -14.17 -0.45
CA GLY A 229 6.69 -13.17 0.61
C GLY A 229 6.02 -13.78 1.83
N ILE A 230 6.60 -13.57 3.01
CA ILE A 230 6.03 -14.02 4.29
C ILE A 230 5.49 -12.79 5.03
N ILE A 231 4.19 -12.80 5.32
CA ILE A 231 3.50 -11.69 5.99
C ILE A 231 3.03 -12.15 7.36
N THR A 232 3.34 -11.37 8.40
CA THR A 232 2.86 -11.57 9.76
C THR A 232 2.63 -10.21 10.42
N PRO A 233 1.56 -10.03 11.24
CA PRO A 233 1.25 -8.75 11.85
C PRO A 233 2.20 -8.36 13.00
N TYR A 234 3.02 -9.29 13.50
CA TYR A 234 3.85 -9.07 14.68
C TYR A 234 5.33 -8.95 14.34
N ARG A 235 5.97 -7.88 14.83
CA ARG A 235 7.40 -7.64 14.58
C ARG A 235 8.29 -8.75 15.12
N LYS A 236 8.02 -9.25 16.34
CA LYS A 236 8.76 -10.37 16.93
C LYS A 236 8.59 -11.66 16.13
N GLN A 237 7.46 -11.87 15.46
CA GLN A 237 7.30 -13.01 14.55
C GLN A 237 8.18 -12.87 13.30
N VAL A 238 8.30 -11.66 12.73
CA VAL A 238 9.26 -11.38 11.65
C VAL A 238 10.69 -11.70 12.08
N ASP A 239 11.09 -11.23 13.26
CA ASP A 239 12.44 -11.47 13.78
C ASP A 239 12.67 -12.97 14.06
N CYS A 240 11.67 -13.66 14.60
CA CYS A 240 11.70 -15.11 14.84
C CYS A 240 11.91 -15.90 13.54
N ILE A 241 11.11 -15.62 12.51
CA ILE A 241 11.22 -16.26 11.19
C ILE A 241 12.58 -15.97 10.57
N ARG A 242 13.06 -14.72 10.59
CA ARG A 242 14.37 -14.35 10.04
C ARG A 242 15.50 -15.09 10.74
N ASN A 243 15.48 -15.15 12.08
CA ASN A 243 16.49 -15.88 12.85
C ASN A 243 16.51 -17.36 12.47
N TYR A 244 15.34 -17.99 12.27
CA TYR A 244 15.26 -19.36 11.81
C TYR A 244 15.88 -19.53 10.41
N ILE A 245 15.45 -18.74 9.43
CA ILE A 245 15.96 -18.82 8.05
C ILE A 245 17.49 -18.63 8.03
N THR A 246 18.02 -17.65 8.77
CA THR A 246 19.48 -17.44 8.89
C THR A 246 20.19 -18.60 9.60
N SER A 247 19.60 -19.18 10.66
CA SER A 247 20.23 -20.29 11.39
C SER A 247 20.37 -21.57 10.57
N PHE A 248 19.53 -21.75 9.55
CA PHE A 248 19.55 -22.89 8.63
C PHE A 248 20.23 -22.58 7.28
N ASP A 249 20.85 -21.40 7.14
CA ASP A 249 21.50 -20.94 5.90
C ASP A 249 20.56 -21.00 4.68
N LEU A 250 19.27 -20.70 4.92
CA LEU A 250 18.25 -20.67 3.88
C LEU A 250 18.25 -19.29 3.18
N PRO A 251 17.96 -19.25 1.88
CA PRO A 251 17.87 -17.97 1.17
C PRO A 251 16.66 -17.16 1.66
N MET A 252 16.85 -15.85 1.85
CA MET A 252 15.79 -14.98 2.39
C MET A 252 14.70 -14.74 1.35
N PRO A 253 13.41 -14.89 1.71
CA PRO A 253 12.30 -14.46 0.89
C PRO A 253 12.28 -12.93 0.77
N LYS A 254 11.57 -12.42 -0.25
CA LYS A 254 11.40 -10.98 -0.49
C LYS A 254 10.60 -10.29 0.61
#